data_AF-A0A0S1MJA4-F1
#
_entry.id   AF-A0A0S1MJA4-F1
#
_cell.length_a   1.000
_cell.length_b   1.000
_cell.length_c   1.000
_cell.angle_alpha   90.00
_cell.angle_beta   90.00
_cell.angle_gamma   90.00
#
_symmetry.space_group_name_H-M   'P 1'
#
loop_
_entity.id
_entity.type
_entity.pdbx_description
1 polymer ?
#
loop_
_entity_poly.entity_id
_entity_poly.type
_entity_poly.pdbx_seq_one_letter_code
_entity_poly.pdbx_strand_id
1 'polypeptide(L)'
;MYRSIKSAAPNTIIIWAPNQGYGYPYGQTADITTEDMSVLDTNKNGRLDASDDPYAPYYPGDDYVDWIGLSIYFKQFSHNINQAQPAGFCSDMITGVDTQNRQQNGVDWYNNFCASKPTKACLVAESGSAYHPNDSGPASQLEIQRAWWQDCITNTTFMERYPRLKLHMHFEFEKPEADNGPLNLRDYRLTNKTEVLQSYQADLNNVQDRYLWATYRPITRPIQTVGPGVSAPASLTATVPTLVLQTQRNPVVTGLPTLFGARHSSSTKKRLDVTGTMMIVGITSLMFIGWEGIGRGRRRALMRRREMGENWKL
;
A
#
# COMPACT_ATOMS: atom_id res chain seq x y z
N MET A 1 -9.20 14.67 -8.71
CA MET A 1 -9.05 13.29 -9.25
C MET A 1 -10.40 12.64 -9.59
N TYR A 2 -11.21 12.21 -8.60
CA TYR A 2 -12.41 11.39 -8.79
C TYR A 2 -13.31 11.76 -9.99
N ARG A 3 -13.84 13.00 -10.01
CA ARG A 3 -14.75 13.49 -11.07
C ARG A 3 -14.16 13.38 -12.48
N SER A 4 -12.84 13.60 -12.62
CA SER A 4 -12.13 13.50 -13.91
C SER A 4 -12.06 12.04 -14.40
N ILE A 5 -11.78 11.09 -13.50
CA ILE A 5 -11.78 9.66 -13.82
C ILE A 5 -13.19 9.21 -14.17
N LYS A 6 -14.21 9.56 -13.37
CA LYS A 6 -15.61 9.19 -13.63
C LYS A 6 -16.15 9.75 -14.95
N SER A 7 -15.67 10.91 -15.40
CA SER A 7 -16.03 11.47 -16.70
C SER A 7 -15.44 10.68 -17.89
N ALA A 8 -14.22 10.13 -17.76
CA ALA A 8 -13.54 9.42 -18.84
C ALA A 8 -13.78 7.89 -18.81
N ALA A 9 -13.98 7.33 -17.62
CA ALA A 9 -14.12 5.91 -17.34
C ALA A 9 -15.14 5.69 -16.19
N PRO A 10 -16.46 5.86 -16.44
CA PRO A 10 -17.47 5.79 -15.38
C PRO A 10 -17.52 4.45 -14.65
N ASN A 11 -17.14 3.36 -15.33
CA ASN A 11 -17.08 2.00 -14.79
C ASN A 11 -15.83 1.73 -13.92
N THR A 12 -14.86 2.65 -13.85
CA THR A 12 -13.70 2.51 -12.96
C THR A 12 -14.13 2.75 -11.51
N ILE A 13 -13.88 1.75 -10.66
CA ILE A 13 -14.06 1.84 -9.21
C ILE A 13 -12.85 2.55 -8.61
N ILE A 14 -13.09 3.57 -7.79
CA ILE A 14 -12.07 4.37 -7.11
C ILE A 14 -12.16 4.06 -5.63
N ILE A 15 -11.02 3.63 -5.08
CA ILE A 15 -10.90 3.11 -3.72
C ILE A 15 -10.01 4.07 -2.93
N TRP A 16 -10.44 4.40 -1.71
CA TRP A 16 -9.56 4.95 -0.69
C TRP A 16 -9.23 3.83 0.30
N ALA A 17 -7.95 3.58 0.53
CA ALA A 17 -7.48 2.47 1.36
C ALA A 17 -6.20 2.89 2.12
N PRO A 18 -6.31 3.35 3.38
CA PRO A 18 -5.15 3.55 4.24
C PRO A 18 -4.55 2.21 4.71
N ASN A 19 -3.36 2.28 5.31
CA ASN A 19 -2.78 1.18 6.10
C ASN A 19 -3.52 1.03 7.45
N GLN A 20 -3.50 -0.17 8.04
CA GLN A 20 -3.98 -0.41 9.41
C GLN A 20 -3.35 0.57 10.42
N GLY A 21 -4.16 1.12 11.32
CA GLY A 21 -3.75 2.14 12.29
C GLY A 21 -2.72 1.71 13.33
N TYR A 22 -2.43 0.41 13.46
CA TYR A 22 -1.42 -0.09 14.39
C TYR A 22 -0.04 0.52 14.07
N GLY A 23 0.53 1.23 15.04
CA GLY A 23 1.81 1.92 14.92
C GLY A 23 1.73 3.34 14.36
N TYR A 24 0.55 3.92 14.15
CA TYR A 24 0.39 5.35 13.85
C TYR A 24 1.06 6.24 14.94
N PRO A 25 1.72 7.36 14.61
CA PRO A 25 1.89 7.98 13.29
C PRO A 25 3.10 7.45 12.49
N TYR A 26 3.41 6.16 12.58
CA TYR A 26 4.41 5.42 11.80
C TYR A 26 5.84 6.00 11.84
N GLY A 27 6.21 6.65 12.95
CA GLY A 27 7.51 7.31 13.08
C GLY A 27 7.63 8.62 12.28
N GLN A 28 6.52 9.30 11.99
CA GLN A 28 6.51 10.64 11.40
C GLN A 28 7.46 11.58 12.16
N THR A 29 8.31 12.26 11.39
CA THR A 29 9.43 13.09 11.87
C THR A 29 9.60 14.38 11.06
N ALA A 30 8.77 14.63 10.05
CA ALA A 30 8.75 15.90 9.33
C ALA A 30 8.07 17.00 10.17
N ASP A 31 8.48 18.26 9.99
CA ASP A 31 7.84 19.42 10.61
C ASP A 31 6.40 19.55 10.12
N ILE A 32 5.44 19.31 11.01
CA ILE A 32 3.99 19.44 10.74
C ILE A 32 3.60 20.92 10.92
N THR A 33 2.93 21.51 9.93
CA THR A 33 2.49 22.91 10.03
C THR A 33 1.36 23.06 11.05
N THR A 34 1.16 24.27 11.58
CA THR A 34 0.02 24.54 12.50
C THR A 34 -1.34 24.26 11.85
N GLU A 35 -1.44 24.47 10.53
CA GLU A 35 -2.65 24.17 9.74
C GLU A 35 -2.90 22.65 9.72
N ASP A 36 -1.90 21.85 9.30
CA ASP A 36 -2.00 20.39 9.27
C ASP A 36 -2.24 19.80 10.66
N MET A 37 -1.51 20.28 11.68
CA MET A 37 -1.67 19.83 13.07
C MET A 37 -3.09 20.09 13.57
N SER A 38 -3.75 21.19 13.18
CA SER A 38 -5.13 21.46 13.60
C SER A 38 -6.14 20.40 13.13
N VAL A 39 -5.81 19.65 12.08
CA VAL A 39 -6.60 18.54 11.52
C VAL A 39 -6.09 17.18 12.02
N LEU A 40 -4.78 17.00 12.14
CA LEU A 40 -4.12 15.73 12.50
C LEU A 40 -4.14 15.42 14.00
N ASP A 41 -4.02 16.43 14.87
CA ASP A 41 -4.30 16.30 16.32
C ASP A 41 -5.83 16.20 16.47
N THR A 42 -6.38 15.01 16.25
CA THR A 42 -7.80 14.72 16.32
C THR A 42 -8.31 14.66 17.76
N ASN A 43 -7.46 14.23 18.69
CA ASN A 43 -7.78 14.10 20.11
C ASN A 43 -7.65 15.43 20.90
N LYS A 44 -7.03 16.45 20.29
CA LYS A 44 -6.86 17.84 20.78
C LYS A 44 -5.92 17.97 21.99
N ASN A 45 -4.84 17.18 22.04
CA ASN A 45 -3.81 17.28 23.08
C ASN A 45 -2.63 18.21 22.73
N GLY A 46 -2.57 18.72 21.50
CA GLY A 46 -1.50 19.57 20.99
C GLY A 46 -0.32 18.81 20.38
N ARG A 47 -0.50 17.53 20.03
CA ARG A 47 0.50 16.65 19.40
C ARG A 47 -0.20 15.72 18.41
N LEU A 48 0.60 15.11 17.54
CA LEU A 48 0.21 13.94 16.76
C LEU A 48 0.77 12.69 17.44
N ASP A 49 -0.09 11.79 17.93
CA ASP A 49 0.34 10.54 18.56
C ASP A 49 -0.58 9.34 18.25
N ALA A 50 -0.35 8.20 18.91
CA ALA A 50 -1.07 6.96 18.67
C ALA A 50 -2.55 6.98 19.12
N SER A 51 -2.96 8.03 19.82
CA SER A 51 -4.35 8.27 20.27
C SER A 51 -5.19 9.00 19.22
N ASP A 52 -4.60 9.41 18.09
CA ASP A 52 -5.29 10.09 17.00
C ASP A 52 -5.95 9.13 16.01
N ASP A 53 -7.01 9.59 15.35
CA ASP A 53 -7.67 8.85 14.28
C ASP A 53 -6.75 8.79 13.04
N PRO A 54 -6.22 7.61 12.67
CA PRO A 54 -5.26 7.47 11.58
C PRO A 54 -5.93 7.48 10.19
N TYR A 55 -7.25 7.67 10.15
CA TYR A 55 -8.11 7.48 8.98
C TYR A 55 -8.89 8.75 8.64
N ALA A 56 -9.59 9.34 9.59
CA ALA A 56 -10.53 10.44 9.36
C ALA A 56 -9.90 11.71 8.74
N PRO A 57 -8.71 12.19 9.15
CA PRO A 57 -8.04 13.33 8.51
C PRO A 57 -7.74 13.12 7.01
N TYR A 58 -7.63 11.87 6.58
CA TYR A 58 -7.27 11.49 5.21
C TYR A 58 -8.46 11.00 4.38
N TYR A 59 -9.66 10.91 4.96
CA TYR A 59 -10.85 10.42 4.26
C TYR A 59 -11.42 11.50 3.33
N PRO A 60 -11.44 11.31 2.00
CA PRO A 60 -11.81 12.36 1.05
C PRO A 60 -13.33 12.65 1.00
N GLY A 61 -14.14 11.96 1.79
CA GLY A 61 -15.60 12.08 1.79
C GLY A 61 -16.30 11.12 0.82
N ASP A 62 -17.53 10.76 1.15
CA ASP A 62 -18.33 9.76 0.42
C ASP A 62 -18.56 10.12 -1.06
N ASP A 63 -18.56 11.40 -1.44
CA ASP A 63 -18.72 11.85 -2.83
C ASP A 63 -17.50 11.57 -3.73
N TYR A 64 -16.37 11.13 -3.16
CA TYR A 64 -15.09 10.99 -3.85
C TYR A 64 -14.52 9.56 -3.82
N VAL A 65 -15.28 8.59 -3.31
CA VAL A 65 -14.93 7.15 -3.26
C VAL A 65 -16.12 6.29 -3.68
N ASP A 66 -15.85 5.17 -4.36
CA ASP A 66 -16.85 4.14 -4.61
C ASP A 66 -16.83 3.08 -3.50
N TRP A 67 -15.63 2.63 -3.13
CA TRP A 67 -15.36 1.57 -2.13
C TRP A 67 -14.30 2.06 -1.12
N ILE A 68 -14.26 1.44 0.05
CA ILE A 68 -13.36 1.80 1.15
C ILE A 68 -12.54 0.58 1.58
N GLY A 69 -11.23 0.69 1.51
CA GLY A 69 -10.30 -0.39 1.85
C GLY A 69 -9.54 -0.17 3.16
N LEU A 70 -8.89 -1.22 3.63
CA LEU A 70 -7.80 -1.16 4.60
C LEU A 70 -6.69 -2.12 4.15
N SER A 71 -5.43 -1.72 4.26
CA SER A 71 -4.29 -2.64 4.09
C SER A 71 -3.90 -3.25 5.43
N ILE A 72 -3.97 -4.58 5.54
CA ILE A 72 -3.83 -5.31 6.80
C ILE A 72 -2.70 -6.34 6.67
N TYR A 73 -1.60 -6.13 7.39
CA TYR A 73 -0.43 -7.00 7.31
C TYR A 73 0.03 -7.44 8.70
N PHE A 74 0.25 -8.75 8.87
CA PHE A 74 1.03 -9.24 9.98
C PHE A 74 2.52 -9.21 9.63
N LYS A 75 3.26 -8.36 10.35
CA LYS A 75 4.70 -8.11 10.18
C LYS A 75 5.49 -8.37 11.47
N GLN A 76 4.87 -9.13 12.39
CA GLN A 76 5.33 -9.39 13.75
C GLN A 76 5.46 -8.10 14.59
N PHE A 77 5.47 -8.21 15.93
CA PHE A 77 5.25 -7.03 16.80
C PHE A 77 6.51 -6.23 17.15
N SER A 78 7.71 -6.82 17.10
CA SER A 78 8.92 -6.16 17.66
C SER A 78 10.27 -6.53 17.03
N HIS A 79 10.33 -7.59 16.22
CA HIS A 79 11.53 -8.04 15.51
C HIS A 79 11.12 -8.94 14.33
N ASN A 80 12.02 -9.11 13.36
CA ASN A 80 11.86 -10.16 12.36
C ASN A 80 12.03 -11.53 13.05
N ILE A 81 10.96 -12.33 13.10
CA ILE A 81 10.93 -13.66 13.70
C ILE A 81 9.85 -14.49 13.03
N ASN A 82 10.14 -15.77 12.77
CA ASN A 82 9.13 -16.68 12.24
C ASN A 82 8.16 -17.15 13.34
N GLN A 83 7.22 -16.27 13.70
CA GLN A 83 6.11 -16.54 14.61
C GLN A 83 4.77 -16.26 13.89
N ALA A 84 3.76 -17.10 14.14
CA ALA A 84 2.40 -16.92 13.64
C ALA A 84 1.62 -15.85 14.43
N GLN A 85 0.63 -15.22 13.80
CA GLN A 85 -0.21 -14.22 14.44
C GLN A 85 -1.11 -14.82 15.54
N PRO A 86 -1.45 -14.06 16.59
CA PRO A 86 -2.49 -14.47 17.54
C PRO A 86 -3.86 -14.60 16.85
N ALA A 87 -4.70 -15.52 17.33
CA ALA A 87 -6.06 -15.68 16.82
C ALA A 87 -6.90 -14.41 17.07
N GLY A 88 -7.71 -14.03 16.09
CA GLY A 88 -8.50 -12.80 16.10
C GLY A 88 -7.80 -11.57 15.53
N PHE A 89 -6.51 -11.62 15.15
CA PHE A 89 -5.77 -10.47 14.60
C PHE A 89 -6.50 -9.78 13.43
N CYS A 90 -7.09 -10.55 12.50
CA CYS A 90 -7.88 -10.03 11.38
C CYS A 90 -9.12 -9.25 11.84
N SER A 91 -9.74 -9.70 12.94
CA SER A 91 -10.88 -9.02 13.58
C SER A 91 -10.42 -7.75 14.30
N ASP A 92 -9.31 -7.85 15.05
CA ASP A 92 -8.77 -6.78 15.89
C ASP A 92 -8.36 -5.55 15.07
N MET A 93 -7.63 -5.76 13.97
CA MET A 93 -7.12 -4.67 13.13
C MET A 93 -8.22 -3.85 12.45
N ILE A 94 -9.41 -4.43 12.21
CA ILE A 94 -10.56 -3.69 11.66
C ILE A 94 -11.48 -3.09 12.72
N THR A 95 -11.44 -3.57 13.97
CA THR A 95 -12.21 -2.99 15.09
C THR A 95 -11.39 -2.07 16.00
N GLY A 96 -10.08 -1.91 15.80
CA GLY A 96 -9.25 -1.05 16.66
C GLY A 96 -8.87 -1.67 18.00
N VAL A 97 -8.86 -3.01 18.08
CA VAL A 97 -8.35 -3.73 19.26
C VAL A 97 -6.84 -3.94 19.12
N ASP A 98 -6.11 -3.71 20.20
CA ASP A 98 -4.72 -4.14 20.31
C ASP A 98 -4.66 -5.66 20.56
N THR A 99 -4.16 -6.42 19.59
CA THR A 99 -4.10 -7.88 19.69
C THR A 99 -3.21 -8.37 20.85
N GLN A 100 -2.20 -7.60 21.27
CA GLN A 100 -1.22 -8.02 22.29
C GLN A 100 -1.74 -7.86 23.71
N ASN A 101 -2.45 -6.77 24.02
CA ASN A 101 -2.94 -6.45 25.37
C ASN A 101 -4.48 -6.44 25.49
N ARG A 102 -5.20 -6.66 24.39
CA ARG A 102 -6.67 -6.70 24.28
C ARG A 102 -7.40 -5.39 24.61
N GLN A 103 -6.71 -4.25 24.62
CA GLN A 103 -7.33 -2.95 24.84
C GLN A 103 -7.99 -2.42 23.57
N GLN A 104 -9.12 -1.73 23.73
CA GLN A 104 -9.75 -0.93 22.67
C GLN A 104 -9.10 0.46 22.68
N ASN A 105 -7.93 0.58 22.06
CA ASN A 105 -7.14 1.82 22.00
C ASN A 105 -7.06 2.41 20.59
N GLY A 106 -7.39 1.65 19.55
CA GLY A 106 -7.46 2.11 18.16
C GLY A 106 -8.89 2.44 17.70
N VAL A 107 -8.96 3.04 16.51
CA VAL A 107 -10.24 3.39 15.86
C VAL A 107 -10.90 2.16 15.24
N ASP A 108 -12.19 1.97 15.51
CA ASP A 108 -13.06 0.97 14.89
C ASP A 108 -13.35 1.35 13.43
N TRP A 109 -12.40 1.03 12.55
CA TRP A 109 -12.48 1.30 11.12
C TRP A 109 -13.71 0.65 10.49
N TYR A 110 -14.07 -0.57 10.88
CA TYR A 110 -15.20 -1.27 10.29
C TYR A 110 -16.52 -0.57 10.60
N ASN A 111 -16.78 -0.17 11.85
CA ASN A 111 -18.00 0.56 12.15
C ASN A 111 -17.99 1.98 11.57
N ASN A 112 -16.86 2.69 11.66
CA ASN A 112 -16.75 4.07 11.20
C ASN A 112 -16.78 4.24 9.67
N PHE A 113 -16.28 3.28 8.90
CA PHE A 113 -16.16 3.38 7.44
C PHE A 113 -16.94 2.33 6.64
N CYS A 114 -17.36 1.21 7.23
CA CYS A 114 -18.05 0.13 6.49
C CYS A 114 -19.51 -0.10 6.92
N ALA A 115 -19.79 -0.10 8.23
CA ALA A 115 -21.15 -0.27 8.76
C ALA A 115 -21.97 1.02 8.66
N SER A 116 -21.38 2.16 9.04
CA SER A 116 -22.01 3.49 8.96
C SER A 116 -22.27 3.96 7.51
N LYS A 117 -21.61 3.35 6.52
CA LYS A 117 -21.67 3.73 5.09
C LYS A 117 -22.33 2.62 4.24
N PRO A 118 -23.64 2.37 4.39
CA PRO A 118 -24.33 1.26 3.72
C PRO A 118 -24.32 1.34 2.18
N THR A 119 -24.01 2.49 1.61
CA THR A 119 -23.82 2.72 0.16
C THR A 119 -22.41 2.38 -0.35
N LYS A 120 -21.41 2.21 0.53
CA LYS A 120 -20.00 1.95 0.19
C LYS A 120 -19.61 0.52 0.50
N ALA A 121 -19.19 -0.25 -0.50
CA ALA A 121 -18.64 -1.59 -0.25
C ALA A 121 -17.23 -1.47 0.34
N CYS A 122 -16.87 -2.38 1.25
CA CYS A 122 -15.53 -2.42 1.83
C CYS A 122 -14.70 -3.59 1.34
N LEU A 123 -13.39 -3.48 1.52
CA LEU A 123 -12.43 -4.52 1.14
C LEU A 123 -11.21 -4.53 2.07
N VAL A 124 -10.49 -5.65 2.08
CA VAL A 124 -9.07 -5.65 2.46
C VAL A 124 -8.28 -5.41 1.17
N ALA A 125 -7.60 -4.26 1.09
CA ALA A 125 -7.07 -3.70 -0.17
C ALA A 125 -5.64 -4.17 -0.49
N GLU A 126 -4.85 -4.46 0.53
CA GLU A 126 -3.64 -5.26 0.47
C GLU A 126 -3.53 -6.06 1.76
N SER A 127 -2.94 -7.26 1.72
CA SER A 127 -2.75 -8.02 2.94
C SER A 127 -1.80 -9.21 2.87
N GLY A 128 -1.41 -9.70 4.05
CA GLY A 128 -0.73 -10.98 4.21
C GLY A 128 0.06 -11.05 5.51
N SER A 129 0.50 -12.25 5.87
CA SER A 129 1.48 -12.45 6.94
C SER A 129 2.87 -12.71 6.35
N ALA A 130 3.87 -12.01 6.87
CA ALA A 130 5.26 -12.19 6.48
C ALA A 130 5.82 -13.50 7.03
N TYR A 131 6.41 -14.32 6.15
CA TYR A 131 7.46 -15.26 6.50
C TYR A 131 8.82 -14.63 6.21
N HIS A 132 9.81 -14.90 7.07
CA HIS A 132 11.17 -14.37 6.95
C HIS A 132 12.12 -15.50 6.50
N PRO A 133 12.49 -15.64 5.22
CA PRO A 133 13.29 -16.79 4.75
C PRO A 133 14.71 -16.87 5.32
N ASN A 134 15.20 -15.77 5.91
CA ASN A 134 16.56 -15.63 6.42
C ASN A 134 16.66 -15.68 7.96
N ASP A 135 15.54 -15.72 8.67
CA ASP A 135 15.49 -15.74 10.15
C ASP A 135 14.91 -17.05 10.68
N SER A 136 15.08 -17.29 11.98
CA SER A 136 14.45 -18.41 12.69
C SER A 136 13.21 -17.97 13.47
N GLY A 137 12.51 -18.94 14.07
CA GLY A 137 11.35 -18.71 14.92
C GLY A 137 10.63 -20.03 15.22
N PRO A 138 9.61 -20.01 16.11
CA PRO A 138 8.88 -21.21 16.51
C PRO A 138 7.92 -21.78 15.44
N ALA A 139 7.60 -21.03 14.39
CA ALA A 139 6.60 -21.41 13.38
C ALA A 139 7.20 -21.49 11.97
N SER A 140 6.77 -22.49 11.19
CA SER A 140 7.10 -22.59 9.77
C SER A 140 6.32 -21.59 8.90
N GLN A 141 6.77 -21.39 7.65
CA GLN A 141 6.02 -20.61 6.64
C GLN A 141 4.55 -21.08 6.52
N LEU A 142 4.30 -22.39 6.60
CA LEU A 142 2.95 -22.94 6.58
C LEU A 142 2.14 -22.45 7.78
N GLU A 143 2.65 -22.60 9.01
CA GLU A 143 1.90 -22.23 10.22
C GLU A 143 1.62 -20.73 10.29
N ILE A 144 2.58 -19.89 9.88
CA ILE A 144 2.42 -18.44 9.83
C ILE A 144 1.35 -18.02 8.82
N GLN A 145 1.45 -18.49 7.58
CA GLN A 145 0.51 -18.10 6.53
C GLN A 145 -0.86 -18.78 6.71
N ARG A 146 -0.92 -19.98 7.31
CA ARG A 146 -2.18 -20.66 7.66
C ARG A 146 -2.92 -19.95 8.78
N ALA A 147 -2.23 -19.50 9.83
CA ALA A 147 -2.84 -18.65 10.86
C ALA A 147 -3.39 -17.35 10.27
N TRP A 148 -2.76 -16.81 9.22
CA TRP A 148 -3.30 -15.67 8.46
C TRP A 148 -4.60 -16.01 7.72
N TRP A 149 -4.58 -17.00 6.81
CA TRP A 149 -5.76 -17.26 5.98
C TRP A 149 -6.93 -17.87 6.78
N GLN A 150 -6.66 -18.65 7.83
CA GLN A 150 -7.68 -19.21 8.71
C GLN A 150 -8.31 -18.21 9.69
N ASP A 151 -7.70 -17.06 9.93
CA ASP A 151 -8.29 -15.98 10.73
C ASP A 151 -9.06 -14.98 9.85
N CYS A 152 -8.55 -14.70 8.64
CA CYS A 152 -9.16 -13.83 7.63
C CYS A 152 -10.06 -14.59 6.62
N ILE A 153 -9.47 -15.12 5.53
CA ILE A 153 -10.18 -15.44 4.27
C ILE A 153 -10.81 -16.83 4.17
N THR A 154 -10.53 -17.73 5.11
CA THR A 154 -11.28 -19.00 5.23
C THR A 154 -12.10 -19.08 6.51
N ASN A 155 -12.25 -17.96 7.22
CA ASN A 155 -13.02 -17.84 8.46
C ASN A 155 -14.47 -17.41 8.16
N THR A 156 -15.41 -18.36 8.11
CA THR A 156 -16.83 -18.07 7.88
C THR A 156 -17.42 -17.16 8.95
N THR A 157 -17.02 -17.31 10.21
CA THR A 157 -17.45 -16.45 11.33
C THR A 157 -16.99 -15.00 11.14
N PHE A 158 -15.78 -14.78 10.62
CA PHE A 158 -15.30 -13.44 10.25
C PHE A 158 -16.13 -12.86 9.09
N MET A 159 -16.37 -13.63 8.03
CA MET A 159 -17.22 -13.20 6.90
C MET A 159 -18.65 -12.83 7.33
N GLU A 160 -19.23 -13.58 8.27
CA GLU A 160 -20.59 -13.38 8.79
C GLU A 160 -20.68 -12.22 9.77
N ARG A 161 -19.63 -11.97 10.57
CA ARG A 161 -19.52 -10.78 11.44
C ARG A 161 -19.24 -9.50 10.66
N TYR A 162 -18.49 -9.58 9.56
CA TYR A 162 -18.04 -8.42 8.78
C TYR A 162 -18.60 -8.39 7.34
N PRO A 163 -19.93 -8.53 7.13
CA PRO A 163 -20.54 -8.73 5.81
C PRO A 163 -20.46 -7.53 4.86
N ARG A 164 -19.90 -6.38 5.30
CA ARG A 164 -19.59 -5.24 4.43
C ARG A 164 -18.27 -5.40 3.66
N LEU A 165 -17.39 -6.32 4.09
CA LEU A 165 -16.24 -6.75 3.31
C LEU A 165 -16.70 -7.58 2.10
N LYS A 166 -16.31 -7.16 0.89
CA LYS A 166 -16.73 -7.76 -0.40
C LYS A 166 -15.58 -8.20 -1.30
N LEU A 167 -14.34 -7.90 -0.90
CA LEU A 167 -13.12 -8.29 -1.60
C LEU A 167 -11.97 -8.37 -0.58
N HIS A 168 -11.00 -9.24 -0.83
CA HIS A 168 -9.76 -9.32 -0.10
C HIS A 168 -8.61 -9.55 -1.08
N MET A 169 -7.62 -8.66 -1.10
CA MET A 169 -6.46 -8.71 -1.99
C MET A 169 -5.23 -9.21 -1.22
N HIS A 170 -4.94 -10.50 -1.35
CA HIS A 170 -3.71 -11.07 -0.81
C HIS A 170 -2.50 -10.63 -1.63
N PHE A 171 -1.43 -10.23 -0.96
CA PHE A 171 -0.22 -9.68 -1.54
C PHE A 171 0.76 -10.80 -1.95
N GLU A 172 0.55 -11.40 -3.13
CA GLU A 172 1.44 -12.44 -3.70
C GLU A 172 2.80 -11.85 -4.16
N PHE A 173 3.64 -11.43 -3.20
CA PHE A 173 4.95 -10.85 -3.48
C PHE A 173 6.00 -11.19 -2.42
N GLU A 174 7.27 -10.99 -2.76
CA GLU A 174 8.41 -11.12 -1.86
C GLU A 174 9.28 -9.87 -2.00
N LYS A 175 9.60 -9.19 -0.88
CA LYS A 175 10.30 -7.90 -0.89
C LYS A 175 11.16 -7.70 0.35
N PRO A 176 12.28 -6.96 0.23
CA PRO A 176 13.01 -6.48 1.40
C PRO A 176 12.24 -5.36 2.11
N GLU A 177 12.20 -5.39 3.44
CA GLU A 177 11.63 -4.36 4.32
C GLU A 177 12.50 -4.18 5.58
N ALA A 178 12.34 -3.07 6.31
CA ALA A 178 13.14 -2.73 7.49
C ALA A 178 12.30 -2.15 8.65
N ASP A 179 10.98 -2.33 8.62
CA ASP A 179 10.04 -1.60 9.48
C ASP A 179 10.20 -1.96 10.95
N ASN A 180 10.33 -3.27 11.24
CA ASN A 180 10.29 -3.83 12.59
C ASN A 180 11.66 -4.39 13.02
N GLY A 181 12.77 -3.96 12.40
CA GLY A 181 14.08 -4.55 12.66
C GLY A 181 15.11 -4.26 11.56
N PRO A 182 16.23 -5.00 11.49
CA PRO A 182 17.19 -4.88 10.39
C PRO A 182 16.54 -5.21 9.04
N LEU A 183 17.13 -4.69 7.96
CA LEU A 183 16.69 -4.96 6.58
C LEU A 183 16.63 -6.47 6.31
N ASN A 184 15.46 -6.95 5.92
CA ASN A 184 15.15 -8.37 5.85
C ASN A 184 14.19 -8.70 4.71
N LEU A 185 14.28 -9.92 4.16
CA LEU A 185 13.43 -10.40 3.09
C LEU A 185 12.13 -10.97 3.66
N ARG A 186 10.98 -10.49 3.20
CA ARG A 186 9.66 -10.99 3.61
C ARG A 186 8.94 -11.64 2.44
N ASP A 187 8.55 -12.90 2.60
CA ASP A 187 7.75 -13.67 1.65
C ASP A 187 6.28 -13.69 2.11
N TYR A 188 5.40 -13.09 1.31
CA TYR A 188 3.96 -13.09 1.53
C TYR A 188 3.23 -14.09 0.62
N ARG A 189 3.91 -14.70 -0.36
CA ARG A 189 3.30 -15.55 -1.39
C ARG A 189 2.76 -16.84 -0.77
N LEU A 190 1.50 -17.15 -1.03
CA LEU A 190 0.90 -18.46 -0.76
C LEU A 190 1.21 -19.46 -1.89
N THR A 191 1.44 -18.96 -3.11
CA THR A 191 1.59 -19.79 -4.32
C THR A 191 3.01 -20.30 -4.58
N ASN A 192 4.00 -19.89 -3.78
CA ASN A 192 5.43 -20.14 -4.03
C ASN A 192 5.95 -21.48 -3.48
N LYS A 193 5.49 -21.89 -2.29
CA LYS A 193 5.90 -23.16 -1.65
C LYS A 193 4.79 -24.20 -1.78
N THR A 194 5.09 -25.37 -2.34
CA THR A 194 4.10 -26.43 -2.65
C THR A 194 3.20 -26.81 -1.46
N GLU A 195 3.79 -26.97 -0.28
CA GLU A 195 3.08 -27.29 0.97
C GLU A 195 2.07 -26.21 1.39
N VAL A 196 2.46 -24.93 1.26
CA VAL A 196 1.61 -23.78 1.55
C VAL A 196 0.46 -23.72 0.56
N LEU A 197 0.76 -23.81 -0.74
CA LEU A 197 -0.24 -23.79 -1.81
C LEU A 197 -1.27 -24.91 -1.63
N GLN A 198 -0.81 -26.14 -1.34
CA GLN A 198 -1.69 -27.28 -1.13
C GLN A 198 -2.58 -27.11 0.10
N SER A 199 -2.04 -26.60 1.23
CA SER A 199 -2.85 -26.36 2.43
C SER A 199 -3.82 -25.19 2.27
N TYR A 200 -3.43 -24.14 1.56
CA TYR A 200 -4.30 -23.00 1.24
C TYR A 200 -5.43 -23.42 0.30
N GLN A 201 -5.14 -24.20 -0.75
CA GLN A 201 -6.17 -24.78 -1.62
C GLN A 201 -7.13 -25.69 -0.85
N ALA A 202 -6.63 -26.52 0.07
CA ALA A 202 -7.48 -27.38 0.90
C ALA A 202 -8.43 -26.58 1.80
N ASP A 203 -7.94 -25.55 2.48
CA ASP A 203 -8.76 -24.71 3.36
C ASP A 203 -9.74 -23.81 2.57
N LEU A 204 -9.30 -23.23 1.45
CA LEU A 204 -10.13 -22.38 0.58
C LEU A 204 -11.25 -23.17 -0.11
N ASN A 205 -11.01 -24.42 -0.48
CA ASN A 205 -12.03 -25.30 -1.05
C ASN A 205 -13.21 -25.54 -0.09
N ASN A 206 -13.02 -25.44 1.23
CA ASN A 206 -14.08 -25.60 2.23
C ASN A 206 -15.02 -24.38 2.33
N VAL A 207 -14.65 -23.25 1.72
CA VAL A 207 -15.42 -21.98 1.72
C VAL A 207 -15.63 -21.41 0.32
N GLN A 208 -15.37 -22.19 -0.73
CA GLN A 208 -15.38 -21.70 -2.12
C GLN A 208 -16.76 -21.23 -2.60
N ASP A 209 -17.84 -21.66 -1.94
CA ASP A 209 -19.23 -21.23 -2.12
C ASP A 209 -19.46 -19.77 -1.67
N ARG A 210 -18.62 -19.29 -0.74
CA ARG A 210 -18.64 -17.91 -0.23
C ARG A 210 -17.98 -16.91 -1.20
N TYR A 211 -17.32 -17.41 -2.26
CA TYR A 211 -16.50 -16.62 -3.19
C TYR A 211 -17.12 -16.46 -4.58
N LEU A 212 -17.07 -15.24 -5.10
CA LEU A 212 -17.39 -14.95 -6.51
C LEU A 212 -16.16 -15.19 -7.39
N TRP A 213 -16.05 -16.39 -7.95
CA TRP A 213 -14.96 -16.77 -8.84
C TRP A 213 -14.99 -15.99 -10.16
N ALA A 214 -13.82 -15.50 -10.57
CA ALA A 214 -13.66 -14.74 -11.80
C ALA A 214 -13.86 -15.65 -13.03
N THR A 215 -15.03 -15.56 -13.66
CA THR A 215 -15.24 -16.16 -14.98
C THR A 215 -14.34 -15.49 -16.01
N TYR A 216 -13.60 -16.28 -16.79
CA TYR A 216 -12.81 -15.74 -17.89
C TYR A 216 -13.71 -15.00 -18.88
N ARG A 217 -13.51 -13.68 -18.98
CA ARG A 217 -14.17 -12.86 -19.99
C ARG A 217 -13.24 -12.73 -21.20
N PRO A 218 -13.56 -13.34 -22.35
CA PRO A 218 -12.82 -13.08 -23.57
C PRO A 218 -12.88 -11.59 -23.90
N ILE A 219 -11.84 -11.07 -24.55
CA ILE A 219 -11.75 -9.67 -24.96
C ILE A 219 -12.75 -9.42 -26.10
N THR A 220 -14.01 -9.11 -25.76
CA THR A 220 -15.16 -9.03 -26.69
C THR A 220 -15.06 -7.89 -27.70
N ARG A 221 -14.19 -6.91 -27.44
CA ARG A 221 -13.72 -5.92 -28.41
C ARG A 221 -12.21 -5.79 -28.23
N PRO A 222 -11.38 -5.88 -29.28
CA PRO A 222 -10.01 -5.43 -29.20
C PRO A 222 -9.97 -4.03 -28.61
N ILE A 223 -8.98 -3.74 -27.76
CA ILE A 223 -8.70 -2.36 -27.36
C ILE A 223 -8.49 -1.58 -28.66
N GLN A 224 -9.35 -0.62 -28.96
CA GLN A 224 -9.18 0.21 -30.15
C GLN A 224 -7.99 1.13 -29.92
N THR A 225 -6.81 0.63 -30.32
CA THR A 225 -5.60 1.41 -30.48
C THR A 225 -5.83 2.41 -31.61
N VAL A 226 -6.40 3.57 -31.26
CA VAL A 226 -6.37 4.78 -32.09
C VAL A 226 -4.96 5.37 -31.94
N GLY A 227 -4.00 4.62 -32.48
CA GLY A 227 -2.56 4.71 -32.28
C GLY A 227 -1.88 3.55 -33.02
N PRO A 228 -0.58 3.63 -33.35
CA PRO A 228 0.09 2.65 -34.22
C PRO A 228 -0.02 1.24 -33.64
N GLY A 229 -0.74 0.38 -34.37
CA GLY A 229 -1.34 -0.84 -33.81
C GLY A 229 -0.36 -1.99 -33.55
N VAL A 230 -0.77 -2.87 -32.64
CA VAL A 230 -0.16 -4.18 -32.39
C VAL A 230 -1.23 -5.25 -32.43
N SER A 231 -1.07 -6.24 -33.32
CA SER A 231 -2.05 -7.30 -33.56
C SER A 231 -2.04 -8.35 -32.46
N ALA A 232 -3.20 -8.72 -31.93
CA ALA A 232 -3.34 -9.85 -31.00
C ALA A 232 -3.33 -11.20 -31.74
N PRO A 233 -2.67 -12.25 -31.21
CA PRO A 233 -2.78 -13.62 -31.73
C PRO A 233 -4.19 -14.22 -31.58
N ALA A 234 -4.47 -15.28 -32.34
CA ALA A 234 -5.79 -15.89 -32.43
C ALA A 234 -6.18 -16.77 -31.23
N SER A 235 -7.49 -16.94 -31.08
CA SER A 235 -8.23 -17.70 -30.06
C SER A 235 -7.71 -19.10 -29.73
N LEU A 236 -7.79 -19.45 -28.43
CA LEU A 236 -7.96 -20.82 -27.95
C LEU A 236 -9.29 -20.95 -27.20
N THR A 237 -10.00 -22.06 -27.40
CA THR A 237 -11.22 -22.42 -26.66
C THR A 237 -10.87 -23.19 -25.40
N ALA A 238 -11.43 -22.79 -24.26
CA ALA A 238 -11.29 -23.51 -22.98
C ALA A 238 -12.65 -23.87 -22.40
N THR A 239 -12.86 -25.16 -22.12
CA THR A 239 -13.96 -25.65 -21.28
C THR A 239 -13.69 -25.28 -19.82
N VAL A 240 -14.73 -25.13 -19.00
CA VAL A 240 -14.61 -24.74 -17.58
C VAL A 240 -13.73 -25.74 -16.81
N PRO A 241 -12.61 -25.32 -16.21
CA PRO A 241 -11.77 -26.19 -15.40
C PRO A 241 -12.11 -26.10 -13.90
N THR A 242 -11.72 -27.13 -13.15
CA THR A 242 -11.44 -27.06 -11.71
C THR A 242 -10.49 -25.89 -11.40
N LEU A 243 -10.49 -25.37 -10.15
CA LEU A 243 -9.60 -24.29 -9.73
C LEU A 243 -8.11 -24.72 -9.71
N VAL A 244 -7.49 -24.73 -10.88
CA VAL A 244 -6.05 -24.94 -11.06
C VAL A 244 -5.36 -23.59 -10.91
N LEU A 245 -4.77 -23.34 -9.73
CA LEU A 245 -3.81 -22.25 -9.50
C LEU A 245 -2.49 -22.58 -10.21
N GLN A 246 -2.51 -22.61 -11.54
CA GLN A 246 -1.32 -22.78 -12.35
C GLN A 246 -0.52 -21.48 -12.33
N THR A 247 0.55 -21.46 -11.55
CA THR A 247 1.58 -20.42 -11.60
C THR A 247 2.44 -20.55 -12.86
N GLN A 248 1.80 -20.42 -14.03
CA GLN A 248 2.50 -19.90 -15.19
C GLN A 248 2.98 -18.49 -14.81
N ARG A 249 4.27 -18.37 -14.45
CA ARG A 249 4.94 -17.08 -14.52
C ARG A 249 4.67 -16.53 -15.92
N ASN A 250 4.10 -15.33 -16.00
CA ASN A 250 4.16 -14.56 -17.22
C ASN A 250 5.63 -14.58 -17.70
N PRO A 251 5.90 -14.88 -18.98
CA PRO A 251 7.27 -14.92 -19.48
C PRO A 251 7.94 -13.59 -19.15
N VAL A 252 9.19 -13.65 -18.67
CA VAL A 252 9.90 -12.48 -18.13
C VAL A 252 9.79 -11.33 -19.12
N VAL A 253 9.10 -10.26 -18.73
CA VAL A 253 8.86 -9.10 -19.58
C VAL A 253 10.17 -8.34 -19.69
N THR A 254 10.97 -8.67 -20.70
CA THR A 254 12.28 -8.07 -21.00
C THR A 254 12.18 -6.67 -21.63
N GLY A 255 11.07 -5.98 -21.40
CA GLY A 255 10.81 -4.59 -21.79
C GLY A 255 10.37 -3.76 -20.59
N LEU A 256 10.62 -2.46 -20.64
CA LEU A 256 10.25 -1.54 -19.56
C LEU A 256 8.72 -1.54 -19.34
N PRO A 257 8.23 -1.64 -18.09
CA PRO A 257 6.83 -1.40 -17.80
C PRO A 257 6.49 0.08 -18.08
N THR A 258 5.35 0.33 -18.72
CA THR A 258 4.87 1.70 -18.94
C THR A 258 3.50 1.88 -18.28
N LEU A 259 3.44 2.79 -17.29
CA LEU A 259 2.20 3.11 -16.58
C LEU A 259 1.26 3.97 -17.44
N PHE A 260 1.83 4.79 -18.32
CA PHE A 260 1.15 5.47 -19.43
C PHE A 260 2.07 5.41 -20.67
N GLY A 261 1.49 5.21 -21.85
CA GLY A 261 2.23 4.82 -23.04
C GLY A 261 2.94 5.95 -23.79
N ALA A 262 4.14 5.61 -24.30
CA ALA A 262 4.94 6.30 -25.32
C ALA A 262 5.54 7.70 -25.00
N ARG A 263 6.87 7.80 -25.19
CA ARG A 263 7.49 8.96 -25.84
C ARG A 263 7.63 8.67 -27.34
N HIS A 264 7.58 9.72 -28.15
CA HIS A 264 7.76 9.62 -29.59
C HIS A 264 9.18 9.18 -29.96
N SER A 265 9.32 8.27 -30.93
CA SER A 265 10.64 7.89 -31.47
C SER A 265 11.23 8.99 -32.35
N SER A 266 12.55 9.14 -32.35
CA SER A 266 13.29 10.24 -32.97
C SER A 266 13.79 9.88 -34.38
N SER A 267 12.92 9.91 -35.39
CA SER A 267 13.31 9.47 -36.75
C SER A 267 12.65 10.19 -37.95
N THR A 268 12.10 11.40 -37.79
CA THR A 268 11.58 12.18 -38.96
C THR A 268 12.11 13.62 -39.01
N LYS A 269 13.14 13.86 -39.84
CA LYS A 269 13.44 15.22 -40.32
C LYS A 269 12.39 15.61 -41.39
N LYS A 270 11.38 16.38 -41.01
CA LYS A 270 10.67 17.27 -41.95
C LYS A 270 10.67 18.69 -41.38
N ARG A 271 11.35 19.57 -42.12
CA ARG A 271 11.42 21.01 -41.87
C ARG A 271 10.10 21.64 -42.28
N LEU A 272 9.41 22.30 -41.36
CA LEU A 272 8.33 23.22 -41.67
C LEU A 272 8.48 24.43 -40.75
N ASP A 273 9.10 25.48 -41.29
CA ASP A 273 9.25 26.76 -40.60
C ASP A 273 7.89 27.49 -40.60
N VAL A 274 7.22 27.58 -39.44
CA VAL A 274 6.06 28.47 -39.22
C VAL A 274 6.27 29.22 -37.90
N THR A 275 6.22 30.54 -37.97
CA THR A 275 6.61 31.45 -36.89
C THR A 275 5.39 31.98 -36.13
N GLY A 276 5.49 32.05 -34.80
CA GLY A 276 4.41 32.55 -33.91
C GLY A 276 3.50 31.41 -33.41
N THR A 277 2.99 31.44 -32.18
CA THR A 277 2.99 32.53 -31.18
C THR A 277 3.26 31.97 -29.79
N MET A 278 4.22 32.57 -29.06
CA MET A 278 4.35 32.37 -27.62
C MET A 278 3.33 33.23 -26.87
N MET A 279 2.61 32.65 -25.91
CA MET A 279 2.14 33.38 -24.73
C MET A 279 2.90 32.86 -23.50
N ILE A 280 3.38 33.79 -22.70
CA ILE A 280 4.24 33.55 -21.54
C ILE A 280 3.41 33.67 -20.26
N VAL A 281 3.45 32.64 -19.41
CA VAL A 281 3.44 32.81 -17.94
C VAL A 281 4.40 31.77 -17.33
N GLY A 282 5.65 32.18 -17.05
CA GLY A 282 6.38 31.71 -15.87
C GLY A 282 5.99 32.60 -14.67
N ILE A 283 6.65 32.65 -13.50
CA ILE A 283 8.08 32.77 -13.18
C ILE A 283 8.15 32.73 -11.63
N THR A 284 9.08 32.10 -10.89
CA THR A 284 10.13 31.08 -11.14
C THR A 284 10.17 30.17 -9.87
N SER A 285 11.21 29.71 -9.15
CA SER A 285 12.68 29.90 -9.11
C SER A 285 13.40 28.68 -8.53
N LEU A 286 14.44 28.24 -9.26
CA LEU A 286 15.62 27.54 -8.74
C LEU A 286 16.82 28.25 -9.37
N MET A 287 17.86 28.58 -8.58
CA MET A 287 19.08 29.21 -9.08
C MET A 287 20.31 28.41 -8.63
N PHE A 288 21.16 28.06 -9.60
CA PHE A 288 22.48 27.47 -9.38
C PHE A 288 23.56 28.41 -9.93
N ILE A 289 24.44 28.89 -9.05
CA ILE A 289 25.77 29.43 -9.34
C ILE A 289 26.63 29.06 -8.11
N GLY A 290 27.86 28.58 -8.20
CA GLY A 290 28.69 28.25 -9.37
C GLY A 290 29.89 27.40 -8.93
N TRP A 291 30.69 26.93 -9.89
CA TRP A 291 31.74 25.92 -9.66
C TRP A 291 33.10 26.56 -9.35
N GLU A 292 33.69 26.21 -8.21
CA GLU A 292 35.13 25.89 -8.07
C GLU A 292 35.40 25.25 -6.70
N GLY A 293 36.52 24.54 -6.55
CA GLY A 293 36.84 23.84 -5.30
C GLY A 293 38.32 23.55 -5.11
N ILE A 294 38.75 23.49 -3.84
CA ILE A 294 40.07 23.04 -3.39
C ILE A 294 40.04 22.85 -1.86
N GLY A 295 40.96 22.03 -1.34
CA GLY A 295 41.53 22.30 0.00
C GLY A 295 40.92 21.53 1.18
N ARG A 296 41.60 20.42 1.55
CA ARG A 296 41.36 19.73 2.82
C ARG A 296 41.65 20.64 4.02
N GLY A 297 40.65 20.80 4.89
CA GLY A 297 40.72 20.90 6.36
C GLY A 297 41.83 21.72 7.05
N ARG A 298 41.42 22.65 7.90
CA ARG A 298 42.24 23.11 9.05
C ARG A 298 41.41 23.31 10.31
N ARG A 299 41.69 22.49 11.34
CA ARG A 299 41.43 22.86 12.74
C ARG A 299 42.28 24.10 13.09
N ARG A 300 41.85 24.86 14.11
CA ARG A 300 42.60 25.93 14.83
C ARG A 300 42.68 27.32 14.14
N ALA A 301 41.56 28.03 14.13
CA ALA A 301 41.50 29.51 14.23
C ALA A 301 40.11 29.88 14.78
N LEU A 302 39.91 30.74 15.79
CA LEU A 302 40.86 31.43 16.68
C LEU A 302 40.30 31.45 18.12
N MET A 303 40.77 30.53 18.98
CA MET A 303 40.65 30.70 20.44
C MET A 303 41.64 31.79 20.89
N ARG A 304 41.23 33.07 20.79
CA ARG A 304 41.75 34.25 21.53
C ARG A 304 41.12 35.56 21.04
N ARG A 305 39.97 35.93 21.61
CA ARG A 305 39.82 37.27 22.21
C ARG A 305 39.43 37.06 23.66
N ARG A 306 40.34 37.45 24.56
CA ARG A 306 40.21 37.45 26.01
C ARG A 306 40.55 38.88 26.45
N GLU A 307 40.00 39.31 27.58
CA GLU A 307 40.08 40.69 28.09
C GLU A 307 39.35 41.70 27.16
N MET A 308 38.42 42.56 27.60
CA MET A 308 38.02 43.03 28.94
C MET A 308 36.62 42.47 29.33
N GLY A 309 36.21 42.32 30.60
CA GLY A 309 35.90 43.36 31.60
C GLY A 309 34.39 43.67 31.58
N GLU A 310 33.59 43.65 32.65
CA GLU A 310 33.87 43.56 34.10
C GLU A 310 32.81 42.71 34.89
N ASN A 311 32.84 42.79 36.22
CA ASN A 311 32.05 42.02 37.19
C ASN A 311 30.65 42.58 37.47
N TRP A 312 29.73 41.71 37.91
CA TRP A 312 29.12 41.84 39.24
C TRP A 312 28.73 40.45 39.79
N LYS A 313 28.52 40.33 41.11
CA LYS A 313 28.02 39.13 41.79
C LYS A 313 26.75 39.46 42.56
N LEU A 314 25.74 38.59 42.49
CA LEU A 314 25.03 38.04 43.65
C LEU A 314 24.28 36.77 43.22
#